data_AF-T1XD91-F1
#
_entry.id   AF-T1XD91-F1
#
_cell.length_a   1.000
_cell.length_b   1.000
_cell.length_c   1.000
_cell.angle_alpha   90.00
_cell.angle_beta   90.00
_cell.angle_gamma   90.00
#
_symmetry.space_group_name_H-M   'P 1'
#
loop_
_entity.id
_entity.type
_entity.pdbx_description
1 polymer ?
#
loop_
_entity_poly.entity_id
_entity_poly.type
_entity_poly.pdbx_seq_one_letter_code
_entity_poly.pdbx_strand_id
1 'polypeptide(L)'
;MIDHLDHLVLTTADEEACTRFYVDVMGMALETFGADRRAFRFGSQKINLHVKGHEFEPKAQVPTPGSLDLCFIASVPLEEVIARLKDKGVPILEGPVMRTGATSRIRSVYVRDPDLNLIEISELAP
;
A
#
# COMPACT_ATOMS: atom_id res chain seq x y z
N MET A 1 21.33 0.28 -16.28
CA MET A 1 20.13 1.15 -16.31
C MET A 1 18.99 0.38 -15.64
N ILE A 2 18.04 1.05 -14.95
CA ILE A 2 17.05 0.41 -14.03
C ILE A 2 15.88 -0.22 -14.80
N ASP A 3 15.33 -1.32 -14.29
CA ASP A 3 14.24 -2.10 -14.90
C ASP A 3 12.87 -1.85 -14.24
N HIS A 4 12.72 -2.14 -12.94
CA HIS A 4 11.49 -1.92 -12.16
C HIS A 4 11.79 -1.68 -10.67
N LEU A 5 10.77 -1.24 -9.91
CA LEU A 5 10.82 -1.20 -8.45
C LEU A 5 10.55 -2.61 -7.91
N ASP A 6 11.51 -3.23 -7.23
CA ASP A 6 11.33 -4.55 -6.62
C ASP A 6 10.50 -4.48 -5.34
N HIS A 7 10.87 -3.58 -4.43
CA HIS A 7 10.18 -3.33 -3.18
C HIS A 7 10.44 -1.92 -2.66
N LEU A 8 9.67 -1.52 -1.64
CA LEU A 8 9.93 -0.33 -0.84
C LEU A 8 9.84 -0.67 0.65
N VAL A 9 10.22 0.28 1.51
CA VAL A 9 10.10 0.16 2.97
C VAL A 9 9.03 1.12 3.47
N LEU A 10 8.07 0.60 4.23
CA LEU A 10 7.09 1.38 4.97
C LEU A 10 7.52 1.41 6.44
N THR A 11 7.57 2.61 7.03
CA THR A 11 7.76 2.77 8.47
C THR A 11 6.40 3.06 9.10
N THR A 12 5.98 2.24 10.07
CA THR A 12 4.68 2.37 10.75
C THR A 12 4.86 2.73 12.22
N ALA A 13 3.90 3.48 12.80
CA ALA A 13 3.82 3.68 14.24
C ALA A 13 3.06 2.54 14.96
N ASP A 14 2.25 1.75 14.24
CA ASP A 14 1.44 0.66 14.78
C ASP A 14 1.47 -0.55 13.83
N GLU A 15 2.32 -1.52 14.16
CA GLU A 15 2.51 -2.74 13.36
C GLU A 15 1.23 -3.53 13.18
N GLU A 16 0.40 -3.65 14.22
CA GLU A 16 -0.79 -4.48 14.19
C GLU A 16 -1.86 -3.84 13.31
N ALA A 17 -2.09 -2.54 13.45
CA ALA A 17 -3.01 -1.80 12.60
C ALA A 17 -2.55 -1.82 11.14
N CYS A 18 -1.26 -1.58 10.89
CA CYS A 18 -0.66 -1.63 9.55
C CYS A 18 -0.87 -3.01 8.92
N THR A 19 -0.57 -4.07 9.68
CA THR A 19 -0.74 -5.46 9.21
C THR A 19 -2.20 -5.76 8.85
N ARG A 20 -3.14 -5.44 9.73
CA ARG A 20 -4.58 -5.62 9.45
C ARG A 20 -5.01 -4.86 8.20
N PHE A 21 -4.53 -3.63 8.01
CA PHE A 21 -4.87 -2.86 6.82
C PHE A 21 -4.35 -3.54 5.54
N TYR A 22 -3.05 -3.82 5.45
CA TYR A 22 -2.49 -4.36 4.22
C TYR A 22 -2.91 -5.81 3.94
N VAL A 23 -3.19 -6.61 4.97
CA VAL A 23 -3.68 -7.98 4.80
C VAL A 23 -5.19 -8.02 4.58
N ASP A 24 -5.98 -7.48 5.52
CA ASP A 24 -7.43 -7.66 5.50
C ASP A 24 -8.13 -6.69 4.55
N VAL A 25 -7.63 -5.46 4.41
CA VAL A 25 -8.23 -4.47 3.50
C VAL A 25 -7.65 -4.64 2.10
N MET A 26 -6.32 -4.56 1.96
CA MET A 26 -5.65 -4.59 0.65
C MET A 26 -5.46 -6.00 0.08
N GLY A 27 -5.69 -7.06 0.85
CA GLY A 27 -5.60 -8.45 0.38
C GLY A 27 -4.17 -8.94 0.14
N MET A 28 -3.17 -8.28 0.71
CA MET A 28 -1.77 -8.70 0.59
C MET A 28 -1.47 -9.89 1.51
N ALA A 29 -0.43 -10.65 1.20
CA ALA A 29 0.03 -11.74 2.07
C ALA A 29 1.14 -11.26 3.00
N LEU A 30 0.99 -11.49 4.31
CA LEU A 30 2.07 -11.26 5.27
C LEU A 30 3.12 -12.37 5.15
N GLU A 31 4.36 -11.98 4.94
CA GLU A 31 5.53 -12.85 4.92
C GLU A 31 6.45 -12.47 6.09
N THR A 32 7.00 -13.48 6.78
CA THR A 32 8.08 -13.31 7.76
C THR A 32 9.33 -14.00 7.24
N PHE A 33 10.48 -13.32 7.29
CA PHE A 33 11.74 -13.81 6.74
C PHE A 33 12.95 -13.30 7.53
N GLY A 34 14.05 -14.05 7.47
CA GLY A 34 15.29 -13.69 8.17
C GLY A 34 15.07 -13.55 9.69
N ALA A 35 15.71 -12.54 10.29
CA ALA A 35 15.60 -12.22 11.72
C ALA A 35 14.29 -11.45 12.00
N ASP A 36 13.15 -12.14 11.90
CA ASP A 36 11.80 -11.62 12.19
C ASP A 36 11.40 -10.39 11.36
N ARG A 37 12.00 -10.21 10.17
CA ARG A 37 11.58 -9.15 9.25
C ARG A 37 10.25 -9.54 8.64
N ARG A 38 9.39 -8.53 8.48
CA ARG A 38 8.05 -8.70 7.92
C ARG A 38 7.88 -7.91 6.63
N ALA A 39 7.06 -8.45 5.73
CA ALA A 39 6.68 -7.77 4.51
C ALA A 39 5.27 -8.14 4.06
N PHE A 40 4.63 -7.23 3.32
CA PHE A 40 3.37 -7.46 2.64
C PHE A 40 3.65 -7.75 1.17
N ARG A 41 3.35 -8.97 0.71
CA ARG A 41 3.52 -9.37 -0.70
C ARG A 41 2.25 -9.12 -1.51
N PHE A 42 2.44 -8.65 -2.73
CA PHE A 42 1.39 -8.49 -3.74
C PHE A 42 1.99 -8.62 -5.14
N GLY A 43 1.32 -9.38 -6.02
CA GLY A 43 1.88 -9.70 -7.34
C GLY A 43 3.30 -10.27 -7.24
N SER A 44 4.24 -9.66 -7.97
CA SER A 44 5.67 -9.98 -7.93
C SER A 44 6.51 -9.05 -7.05
N GLN A 45 5.88 -8.18 -6.26
CA GLN A 45 6.53 -7.15 -5.45
C GLN A 45 6.20 -7.33 -3.95
N LYS A 46 6.84 -6.51 -3.11
CA LYS A 46 6.51 -6.44 -1.68
C LYS A 46 6.77 -5.07 -1.06
N ILE A 47 6.19 -4.85 0.11
CA ILE A 47 6.52 -3.73 1.01
C ILE A 47 7.15 -4.33 2.27
N ASN A 48 8.42 -4.01 2.54
CA ASN A 48 9.05 -4.37 3.81
C ASN A 48 8.52 -3.44 4.92
N LEU A 49 8.28 -3.99 6.09
CA LEU A 49 7.74 -3.26 7.23
C LEU A 49 8.84 -2.97 8.26
N HIS A 50 9.01 -1.70 8.60
CA HIS A 50 9.77 -1.24 9.75
C HIS A 50 8.83 -0.61 10.77
N VAL A 51 9.08 -0.85 12.06
CA VAL A 51 8.35 -0.18 13.14
C VAL A 51 9.14 1.03 13.59
N LYS A 52 8.48 2.18 13.76
CA LYS A 52 9.10 3.43 14.21
C LYS A 52 9.86 3.20 15.53
N GLY A 53 11.12 3.64 15.56
CA GLY A 53 12.04 3.45 16.68
C GLY A 53 12.73 2.07 16.74
N HIS A 54 12.35 1.14 15.85
CA HIS A 54 12.94 -0.20 15.73
C HIS A 54 13.29 -0.52 14.27
N GLU A 55 13.64 0.51 13.49
CA GLU A 55 13.95 0.32 12.07
C GLU A 55 15.32 -0.36 11.89
N PHE A 56 15.43 -1.17 10.85
CA PHE A 56 16.72 -1.78 10.47
C PHE A 56 17.58 -0.80 9.67
N GLU A 57 18.90 -0.87 9.87
CA GLU A 57 19.87 -0.15 9.04
C GLU A 57 20.29 -0.98 7.80
N PRO A 58 20.62 -0.33 6.67
CA PRO A 58 20.40 1.10 6.38
C PRO A 58 18.93 1.42 6.13
N LYS A 59 18.52 2.65 6.42
CA LYS A 59 17.15 3.16 6.19
C LYS A 59 17.14 4.54 5.54
N ALA A 60 15.93 5.02 5.20
CA ALA A 60 15.73 6.40 4.79
C ALA A 60 16.28 7.36 5.86
N GLN A 61 16.83 8.51 5.45
CA GLN A 61 17.43 9.47 6.37
C GLN A 61 16.45 9.95 7.46
N VAL A 62 15.16 10.08 7.11
CA VAL A 62 14.08 10.48 8.02
C VAL A 62 12.92 9.50 7.85
N PRO A 63 12.97 8.31 8.47
CA PRO A 63 11.90 7.32 8.37
C PRO A 63 10.65 7.86 9.07
N THR A 64 9.58 8.08 8.30
CA THR A 64 8.42 8.84 8.76
C THR A 64 7.14 8.08 8.46
N PRO A 65 6.36 7.64 9.46
CA PRO A 65 5.03 7.13 9.21
C PRO A 65 4.13 8.19 8.58
N GLY A 66 3.31 7.79 7.62
CA GLY A 66 2.40 8.68 6.90
C GLY A 66 3.04 9.47 5.76
N SER A 67 4.33 9.24 5.46
CA SER A 67 5.03 9.99 4.42
C SER A 67 4.88 9.42 3.00
N LEU A 68 4.20 8.28 2.84
CA LEU A 68 4.08 7.61 1.55
C LEU A 68 2.81 8.06 0.82
N ASP A 69 2.94 8.14 -0.50
CA ASP A 69 1.87 8.34 -1.46
C ASP A 69 2.05 7.28 -2.56
N LEU A 70 1.19 6.26 -2.57
CA LEU A 70 1.36 5.05 -3.36
C LEU A 70 0.11 4.76 -4.20
N CYS A 71 0.33 4.44 -5.47
CA CYS A 71 -0.72 3.99 -6.37
C CYS A 71 -0.54 2.50 -6.70
N PHE A 72 -1.59 1.71 -6.48
CA PHE A 72 -1.65 0.28 -6.78
C PHE A 72 -2.68 0.02 -7.87
N ILE A 73 -2.32 -0.84 -8.83
CA ILE A 73 -3.29 -1.39 -9.78
C ILE A 73 -3.94 -2.63 -9.16
N ALA A 74 -5.25 -2.58 -8.94
CA ALA A 74 -6.03 -3.69 -8.45
C ALA A 74 -6.12 -4.81 -9.51
N SER A 75 -6.05 -6.05 -9.05
CA SER A 75 -6.25 -7.24 -9.89
C SER A 75 -7.72 -7.60 -10.09
N VAL A 76 -8.64 -6.79 -9.55
CA VAL A 76 -10.09 -6.94 -9.61
C VAL A 76 -10.70 -5.60 -10.04
N PRO A 77 -11.95 -5.57 -10.55
CA PRO A 77 -12.64 -4.33 -10.88
C PRO A 77 -12.70 -3.35 -9.72
N LEU A 78 -12.60 -2.05 -10.01
CA LEU A 78 -12.59 -0.99 -9.00
C LEU A 78 -13.88 -0.96 -8.18
N GLU A 79 -15.01 -1.37 -8.75
CA GLU A 79 -16.27 -1.53 -8.01
C GLU A 79 -16.17 -2.56 -6.87
N GLU A 80 -15.44 -3.67 -7.07
CA GLU A 80 -15.21 -4.68 -6.04
C GLU A 80 -14.28 -4.14 -4.94
N VAL A 81 -13.26 -3.36 -5.32
CA VAL A 81 -12.41 -2.64 -4.37
C VAL A 81 -13.25 -1.69 -3.50
N ILE A 82 -14.09 -0.86 -4.12
CA ILE A 82 -14.96 0.09 -3.41
C ILE A 82 -15.91 -0.63 -2.45
N ALA A 83 -16.49 -1.75 -2.88
CA ALA A 83 -17.37 -2.56 -2.03
C ALA A 83 -16.61 -3.12 -0.82
N ARG A 84 -15.40 -3.66 -1.03
CA ARG A 84 -14.53 -4.17 0.05
C ARG A 84 -14.13 -3.07 1.03
N LEU A 85 -13.74 -1.90 0.54
CA LEU A 85 -13.38 -0.75 1.40
C LEU A 85 -14.56 -0.37 2.31
N LYS A 86 -15.78 -0.33 1.76
CA LYS A 86 -17.00 -0.03 2.53
C LYS A 86 -17.29 -1.12 3.57
N ASP A 87 -17.19 -2.40 3.21
CA ASP A 87 -17.36 -3.53 4.13
C ASP A 87 -16.37 -3.48 5.31
N LYS A 88 -15.13 -3.11 5.03
CA LYS A 88 -14.07 -2.93 6.04
C LYS A 88 -14.14 -1.60 6.79
N GLY A 89 -15.12 -0.74 6.48
CA GLY A 89 -15.28 0.56 7.13
C GLY A 89 -14.16 1.56 6.83
N VAL A 90 -13.46 1.40 5.70
CA VAL A 90 -12.38 2.30 5.29
C VAL A 90 -12.97 3.49 4.50
N PRO A 91 -12.83 4.74 4.99
CA PRO A 91 -13.37 5.90 4.29
C PRO A 91 -12.65 6.17 2.97
N ILE A 92 -13.43 6.33 1.90
CA ILE A 92 -12.92 6.82 0.61
C ILE A 92 -12.89 8.34 0.67
N LEU A 93 -11.69 8.91 0.45
CA LEU A 93 -11.45 10.35 0.43
C LEU A 93 -11.96 10.98 -0.87
N GLU A 94 -11.67 10.33 -1.99
CA GLU A 94 -12.03 10.76 -3.34
C GLU A 94 -12.16 9.53 -4.25
N GLY A 95 -13.08 9.58 -5.21
CA GLY A 95 -13.21 8.58 -6.26
C GLY A 95 -14.60 7.93 -6.35
N PRO A 96 -14.86 7.16 -7.42
CA PRO A 96 -13.94 6.89 -8.52
C PRO A 96 -13.72 8.10 -9.43
N VAL A 97 -12.46 8.39 -9.76
CA VAL A 97 -12.05 9.53 -10.60
C VAL A 97 -10.98 9.11 -11.61
N MET A 98 -10.91 9.81 -12.75
CA MET A 98 -9.87 9.55 -13.75
C MET A 98 -8.54 10.18 -13.35
N ARG A 99 -7.45 9.44 -13.56
CA ARG A 99 -6.06 9.87 -13.33
C ARG A 99 -5.16 9.40 -14.47
N THR A 100 -3.92 9.88 -14.45
CA THR A 100 -2.86 9.47 -15.38
C THR A 100 -1.97 8.49 -14.65
N GLY A 101 -2.00 7.22 -15.06
CA GLY A 101 -1.07 6.21 -14.60
C GLY A 101 0.25 6.27 -15.37
N ALA A 102 1.20 5.41 -14.99
CA ALA A 102 2.51 5.36 -15.64
C ALA A 102 2.46 4.96 -17.13
N THR A 103 1.50 4.11 -17.51
CA THR A 103 1.40 3.53 -18.87
C THR A 103 0.11 3.89 -19.59
N SER A 104 -0.97 4.19 -18.88
CA SER A 104 -2.28 4.52 -19.44
C SER A 104 -3.09 5.39 -18.47
N ARG A 105 -4.26 5.84 -18.91
CA ARG A 105 -5.25 6.43 -18.00
C ARG A 105 -5.76 5.35 -17.05
N ILE A 106 -6.02 5.75 -15.82
CA ILE A 106 -6.51 4.86 -14.76
C ILE A 106 -7.73 5.48 -14.09
N ARG A 107 -8.56 4.63 -13.49
CA ARG A 107 -9.69 5.04 -12.66
C ARG A 107 -9.35 4.68 -11.21
N SER A 108 -9.43 5.65 -10.31
CA SER A 108 -8.81 5.56 -8.99
C SER A 108 -9.78 5.92 -7.86
N VAL A 109 -9.57 5.31 -6.69
CA VAL A 109 -10.08 5.77 -5.39
C VAL A 109 -8.94 5.99 -4.42
N TYR A 110 -9.13 6.91 -3.48
CA TYR A 110 -8.12 7.31 -2.50
C TYR A 110 -8.58 7.01 -1.08
N VAL A 111 -7.70 6.43 -0.27
CA VAL A 111 -7.92 6.15 1.16
C VAL A 111 -6.68 6.52 1.97
N ARG A 112 -6.81 6.52 3.30
CA ARG A 112 -5.67 6.54 4.23
C ARG A 112 -5.45 5.16 4.81
N ASP A 113 -4.19 4.77 4.91
CA ASP A 113 -3.80 3.68 5.81
C ASP A 113 -3.77 4.16 7.28
N PRO A 114 -3.47 3.30 8.26
CA PRO A 114 -3.46 3.68 9.68
C PRO A 114 -2.46 4.78 10.06
N ASP A 115 -1.36 4.94 9.32
CA ASP A 115 -0.37 6.00 9.54
C ASP A 115 -0.64 7.25 8.71
N LEU A 116 -1.76 7.27 7.96
CA LEU A 116 -2.16 8.33 7.05
C LEU A 116 -1.31 8.44 5.78
N ASN A 117 -0.64 7.36 5.36
CA ASN A 117 -0.12 7.27 3.99
C ASN A 117 -1.29 7.43 3.02
N LEU A 118 -1.08 8.13 1.90
CA LEU A 118 -2.09 8.23 0.86
C LEU A 118 -2.00 6.97 0.00
N ILE A 119 -3.09 6.22 -0.04
CA ILE A 119 -3.19 4.98 -0.82
C ILE A 119 -4.20 5.21 -1.93
N GLU A 120 -3.70 5.27 -3.16
CA GLU A 120 -4.48 5.25 -4.37
C GLU A 120 -4.63 3.79 -4.84
N ILE A 121 -5.88 3.36 -5.05
CA ILE A 121 -6.19 2.03 -5.61
C ILE A 121 -6.91 2.24 -6.92
N SER A 122 -6.38 1.65 -7.97
CA SER A 122 -6.75 1.99 -9.34
C SER A 122 -6.94 0.77 -10.21
N GLU A 123 -7.66 0.94 -11.30
CA GLU A 123 -7.69 -0.01 -12.41
C GLU A 123 -7.32 0.70 -13.71
N LEU A 124 -6.88 -0.07 -14.71
CA LEU A 124 -6.62 0.48 -16.03
C LEU A 124 -7.95 0.89 -16.67
N ALA A 125 -8.02 2.15 -17.11
CA ALA A 125 -9.18 2.59 -17.87
C ALA A 125 -9.16 1.96 -19.28
N PRO A 126 -10.34 1.66 -19.86
CA PRO A 126 -10.45 1.23 -21.25
C PRO A 126 -9.84 2.22 -22.25
#